data_AF-A0A9E2JIQ3-F1
#
_entry.id   AF-A0A9E2JIQ3-F1
#
_cell.length_a   1.000
_cell.length_b   1.000
_cell.length_c   1.000
_cell.angle_alpha   90.00
_cell.angle_beta   90.00
_cell.angle_gamma   90.00
#
_symmetry.space_group_name_H-M   'P 1'
#
loop_
_entity.id
_entity.type
_entity.pdbx_description
1 polymer ?
#
loop_
_entity_poly.entity_id
_entity_poly.type
_entity_poly.pdbx_seq_one_letter_code
_entity_poly.pdbx_strand_id
1 'polypeptide(L)' 'MGKVVVELSDQELQLVESILMDADAEEALRFIRQVLKPKLRAKTHPALDSGRTSGIMT' A
#
# COMPACT_ATOMS: atom_id res chain seq x y z
N MET A 1 4.34 14.10 16.01
CA MET A 1 3.80 13.06 15.10
C MET A 1 4.95 12.60 14.22
N GLY A 2 5.20 11.29 14.13
CA GLY A 2 6.34 10.74 13.38
C GLY A 2 6.13 10.79 11.85
N LYS A 3 7.24 10.84 11.11
CA LYS A 3 7.23 10.75 9.64
C LYS A 3 6.95 9.30 9.24
N VAL A 4 5.95 9.08 8.37
CA VAL A 4 5.69 7.78 7.73
C VAL A 4 6.21 7.84 6.31
N VAL A 5 7.14 6.95 5.95
CA VAL A 5 7.67 6.79 4.59
C VAL A 5 7.12 5.50 4.01
N VAL A 6 6.46 5.60 2.86
CA VAL A 6 5.94 4.46 2.10
C VAL A 6 6.73 4.36 0.81
N GLU A 7 7.30 3.19 0.56
CA GLU A 7 7.99 2.89 -0.69
C GLU A 7 6.98 2.32 -1.69
N LEU A 8 7.00 2.86 -2.91
CA LEU A 8 6.21 2.37 -4.03
C LEU A 8 7.11 1.57 -4.96
N SER A 9 6.57 0.52 -5.57
CA SER A 9 7.23 -0.12 -6.72
C SER A 9 7.14 0.78 -7.95
N ASP A 10 7.97 0.52 -8.97
CA ASP A 10 7.94 1.26 -10.22
C ASP A 10 6.54 1.20 -10.89
N GLN A 11 5.86 0.06 -10.79
CA GLN A 11 4.51 -0.11 -11.31
C GLN A 11 3.48 0.71 -10.52
N GLU A 12 3.60 0.77 -9.20
CA GLU A 12 2.72 1.59 -8.35
C GLU A 12 2.95 3.08 -8.59
N LEU A 13 4.19 3.49 -8.88
CA LEU A 13 4.54 4.86 -9.23
C LEU A 13 3.90 5.26 -10.57
N GLN A 14 4.03 4.44 -11.61
CA GLN A 14 3.40 4.68 -12.91
C GLN A 14 1.87 4.79 -12.80
N LEU A 15 1.25 3.96 -11.96
CA LEU A 15 -0.20 4.01 -11.74
C LEU A 15 -0.61 5.33 -11.08
N VAL A 16 0.14 5.82 -10.09
CA VAL A 16 -0.10 7.15 -9.49
C VAL A 16 0.03 8.25 -10.53
N GLU A 17 1.07 8.20 -11.38
CA GLU A 17 1.27 9.20 -12.43
C GLU A 17 0.07 9.23 -13.39
N SER A 18 -0.43 8.07 -13.85
CA SER A 18 -1.62 8.01 -14.72
C SER A 18 -2.86 8.60 -14.03
N ILE A 19 -3.13 8.19 -12.79
CA ILE A 19 -4.28 8.69 -12.01
C ILE A 19 -4.24 10.22 -11.90
N LEU A 20 -3.05 10.79 -11.68
CA LEU A 20 -2.87 12.24 -11.56
C LEU A 20 -3.02 12.97 -12.90
N MET A 21 -2.64 12.35 -14.01
CA MET A 21 -2.82 12.92 -15.35
C MET A 21 -4.29 12.91 -15.78
N ASP A 22 -4.98 11.80 -15.55
CA ASP A 22 -6.35 11.58 -16.02
C ASP A 22 -7.42 12.14 -15.07
N ALA A 23 -7.01 12.56 -13.86
CA ALA A 23 -7.89 13.03 -12.79
C ALA A 23 -9.04 12.05 -12.45
N ASP A 24 -8.79 10.74 -12.58
CA ASP A 24 -9.77 9.69 -12.32
C ASP A 24 -9.92 9.46 -10.81
N ALA A 25 -11.03 9.94 -10.25
CA ALA A 25 -11.34 9.81 -8.83
C ALA A 25 -11.63 8.36 -8.40
N GLU A 26 -12.15 7.52 -9.29
CA GLU A 26 -12.43 6.11 -8.96
C GLU A 26 -11.13 5.32 -8.87
N GLU A 27 -10.23 5.53 -9.83
CA GLU A 27 -8.94 4.87 -9.86
C GLU A 27 -8.04 5.35 -8.70
N ALA A 28 -8.08 6.64 -8.36
CA ALA A 28 -7.44 7.18 -7.16
C ALA A 28 -7.92 6.48 -5.88
N LEU A 29 -9.24 6.32 -5.72
CA LEU A 29 -9.80 5.66 -4.54
C LEU A 29 -9.38 4.18 -4.50
N ARG A 30 -9.33 3.52 -5.66
CA ARG A 30 -8.88 2.13 -5.79
C ARG A 30 -7.42 1.99 -5.38
N PHE A 31 -6.54 2.87 -5.86
CA PHE A 31 -5.13 2.93 -5.48
C PHE A 31 -4.95 3.10 -3.96
N ILE A 32 -5.68 4.03 -3.34
CA ILE A 32 -5.60 4.24 -1.89
C ILE A 32 -5.96 2.96 -1.12
N ARG A 33 -7.03 2.27 -1.53
CA ARG A 33 -7.51 1.06 -0.86
C ARG A 33 -6.60 -0.15 -1.05
N GLN A 34 -6.05 -0.31 -2.25
CA GLN A 34 -5.30 -1.50 -2.63
C GLN A 34 -3.80 -1.39 -2.37
N VAL A 35 -3.23 -0.18 -2.45
CA VAL A 35 -1.79 0.05 -2.34
C VAL A 35 -1.42 0.77 -1.03
N LEU A 36 -1.96 1.97 -0.80
CA LEU A 36 -1.55 2.77 0.36
C LEU A 36 -2.02 2.17 1.68
N LYS A 37 -3.28 1.72 1.76
CA LYS A 37 -3.85 1.13 2.98
C LYS A 37 -3.03 -0.04 3.54
N PRO A 38 -2.69 -1.10 2.78
CA PRO A 38 -1.89 -2.20 3.32
C PRO A 38 -0.48 -1.75 3.72
N LYS A 39 0.18 -0.90 2.92
CA LYS A 39 1.54 -0.41 3.24
C LYS A 39 1.58 0.45 4.51
N LEU A 40 0.57 1.32 4.71
CA LEU A 40 0.44 2.12 5.92
C LEU A 40 0.16 1.24 7.15
N ARG A 41 -0.67 0.20 7.03
CA ARG A 41 -0.92 -0.76 8.12
C ARG A 41 0.36 -1.50 8.52
N ALA A 42 1.13 -1.98 7.54
CA ALA A 42 2.40 -2.67 7.79
C ALA A 42 3.40 -1.79 8.54
N LYS A 43 3.49 -0.49 8.21
CA LYS A 43 4.39 0.46 8.88
C LYS A 43 3.91 0.90 10.27
N THR A 44 2.60 1.00 10.48
CA THR A 44 2.03 1.53 11.75
C THR A 44 1.80 0.44 12.79
N HIS A 45 1.56 -0.80 12.37
CA HIS A 45 1.30 -1.93 13.26
C HIS A 45 2.16 -3.15 12.89
N PRO A 46 3.48 -3.11 13.13
CA PRO A 46 4.33 -4.29 12.91
C PRO A 46 3.91 -5.51 13.76
N ALA A 47 3.24 -5.29 14.91
CA ALA A 47 2.80 -6.34 15.82
C ALA A 47 1.57 -7.15 15.34
N LEU A 48 0.89 -6.73 14.27
CA LEU A 48 -0.24 -7.47 13.70
C LEU A 48 0.16 -8.39 12.52
N ASP A 49 1.39 -8.29 12.03
CA ASP A 49 1.89 -9.11 10.91
C ASP A 49 2.73 -10.32 11.37
N SER A 50 3.11 -10.38 12.65
CA SER A 50 3.77 -11.56 13.26
C SER A 50 2.83 -12.78 13.41
N GLY A 51 1.56 -12.66 13.03
CA GLY A 51 0.55 -13.71 13.11
C GLY A 51 0.32 -14.49 11.81
N ARG A 52 1.00 -14.15 10.70
CA ARG A 52 0.94 -14.96 9.47
C ARG A 52 2.30 -15.62 9.24
N THR A 53 2.68 -16.48 10.19
CA THR A 53 3.57 -17.59 9.85
C THR A 53 2.94 -18.29 8.66
N SER A 54 3.66 -18.31 7.53
CA SER A 54 3.38 -19.26 6.46
C SER A 54 3.75 -20.64 7.03
N GLY A 55 2.88 -21.15 7.90
CA GLY A 55 2.82 -22.53 8.32
C GLY A 55 2.05 -23.29 7.26
N ILE A 56 2.68 -23.49 6.11
CA ILE A 56 2.47 -24.71 5.33
C ILE A 56 3.52 -25.71 5.82
N MET A 57 3.18 -26.35 6.94
CA MET A 57 3.79 -27.59 7.40
C MET A 57 3.12 -28.76 6.66
N THR A 58 3.94 -29.62 6.07
CA THR A 58 3.66 -30.96 5.51
C THR A 58 2.96 -31.01 4.16
#